data_AF-A0A327VA67-F1
#
_entry.id   AF-A0A327VA67-F1
#
_cell.length_a   1.000
_cell.length_b   1.000
_cell.length_c   1.000
_cell.angle_alpha   90.00
_cell.angle_beta   90.00
_cell.angle_gamma   90.00
#
_symmetry.space_group_name_H-M   'P 1'
#
loop_
_entity.id
_entity.type
_entity.pdbx_description
1 polymer ?
#
loop_
_entity_poly.entity_id
_entity_poly.type
_entity_poly.pdbx_seq_one_letter_code
_entity_poly.pdbx_strand_id
1 'polypeptide(L)'
;MIPFKATDEQRNTYTRAIIRTWTTATPDQERRGRDWYVTAHELAVTIAAGDARKGAGVLAALSANKGWAENCRIAEKAFQEGKATGHVRDALTKADRIMAGTDPSTVLPMHLKTGHFYRCIAEPQNATSVVIDRHAHDIAVQEIYGQRDRGLSTQSRYDVLADCYRAAAQEIGELPSIIQAVTWVAHIER
;
A
#
# COMPACT_ATOMS: atom_id res chain seq x y z
N MET A 1 1.62 18.88 7.86
CA MET A 1 0.46 18.33 7.12
C MET A 1 0.56 18.81 5.68
N ILE A 2 0.32 17.93 4.70
CA ILE A 2 0.52 18.26 3.28
C ILE A 2 -0.61 19.20 2.79
N PRO A 3 -0.30 20.18 1.92
CA PRO A 3 -1.32 21.06 1.35
C PRO A 3 -2.31 20.30 0.46
N PHE A 4 -3.55 20.78 0.36
CA PHE A 4 -4.55 20.24 -0.57
C PHE A 4 -4.16 20.44 -2.04
N LYS A 5 -3.44 21.53 -2.32
CA LYS A 5 -2.86 21.87 -3.62
C LYS A 5 -1.40 22.21 -3.39
N ALA A 6 -0.51 21.22 -3.55
CA ALA A 6 0.92 21.44 -3.51
C ALA A 6 1.36 22.23 -4.75
N THR A 7 2.23 23.22 -4.55
CA THR A 7 2.93 23.91 -5.64
C THR A 7 3.88 22.94 -6.35
N ASP A 8 4.31 23.28 -7.56
CA ASP A 8 5.29 22.49 -8.30
C ASP A 8 6.61 22.37 -7.52
N GLU A 9 7.03 23.42 -6.84
CA GLU A 9 8.21 23.40 -5.96
C GLU A 9 8.07 22.41 -4.81
N GLN A 10 6.89 22.35 -4.17
CA GLN A 10 6.60 21.38 -3.12
C GLN A 10 6.59 19.95 -3.65
N ARG A 11 5.93 19.71 -4.79
CA ARG A 11 5.93 18.40 -5.46
C ARG A 11 7.35 17.95 -5.82
N ASN A 12 8.15 18.83 -6.42
CA ASN A 12 9.56 18.55 -6.74
C ASN A 12 10.40 18.26 -5.49
N THR A 13 10.10 18.91 -4.37
CA THR A 13 10.78 18.63 -3.10
C THR A 13 10.43 17.23 -2.58
N TYR A 14 9.16 16.85 -2.60
CA TYR A 14 8.70 15.52 -2.20
C TYR A 14 9.27 14.42 -3.12
N THR A 15 9.20 14.60 -4.43
CA THR A 15 9.77 13.67 -5.42
C THR A 15 11.27 13.46 -5.19
N ARG A 16 12.05 14.54 -5.03
CA ARG A 16 13.49 14.43 -4.73
C ARG A 16 13.77 13.73 -3.40
N ALA A 17 12.90 13.87 -2.39
CA ALA A 17 13.06 13.16 -1.13
C ALA A 17 12.81 11.65 -1.25
N ILE A 18 11.87 11.25 -2.11
CA ILE A 18 11.59 9.85 -2.45
C ILE A 18 12.78 9.24 -3.20
N ILE A 19 13.25 9.90 -4.27
CA ILE A 19 14.44 9.47 -5.05
C ILE A 19 15.67 9.40 -4.15
N ARG A 20 15.88 10.45 -3.35
CA ARG A 20 16.53 10.46 -2.04
C ARG A 20 16.71 9.08 -1.41
N THR A 21 15.61 8.64 -0.84
CA THR A 21 15.52 7.43 -0.02
C THR A 21 15.79 6.18 -0.85
N TRP A 22 15.36 6.16 -2.12
CA TRP A 22 15.63 5.07 -3.05
C TRP A 22 17.14 4.90 -3.28
N THR A 23 17.84 5.98 -3.64
CA THR A 23 19.28 5.95 -3.96
C THR A 23 20.17 5.56 -2.78
N THR A 24 19.66 5.70 -1.55
CA THR A 24 20.37 5.29 -0.33
C THR A 24 20.04 3.88 0.14
N ALA A 25 19.09 3.19 -0.50
CA ALA A 25 18.74 1.82 -0.14
C ALA A 25 19.91 0.88 -0.43
N THR A 26 20.18 -0.07 0.46
CA THR A 26 21.18 -1.11 0.20
C THR A 26 20.66 -2.10 -0.85
N PRO A 27 21.53 -2.87 -1.53
CA PRO A 27 21.09 -3.90 -2.47
C PRO A 27 20.14 -4.94 -1.84
N ASP A 28 20.28 -5.21 -0.54
CA ASP A 28 19.37 -6.09 0.20
C ASP A 28 17.97 -5.49 0.35
N GLN A 29 17.91 -4.22 0.73
CA GLN A 29 16.66 -3.48 0.89
C GLN A 29 15.95 -3.31 -0.46
N GLU A 30 16.70 -3.02 -1.52
CA GLU A 30 16.16 -2.93 -2.88
C GLU A 30 15.54 -4.26 -3.31
N ARG A 31 16.27 -5.37 -3.16
CA ARG A 31 15.75 -6.71 -3.49
C ARG A 31 14.45 -7.01 -2.74
N ARG A 32 14.45 -6.82 -1.42
CA ARG A 32 13.27 -7.09 -0.58
C ARG A 32 12.08 -6.18 -0.91
N GLY A 33 12.33 -4.93 -1.28
CA GLY A 33 11.28 -4.02 -1.71
C GLY A 33 10.70 -4.38 -3.08
N ARG A 34 11.55 -4.78 -4.04
CA ARG A 34 11.11 -5.27 -5.36
C ARG A 34 10.23 -6.53 -5.24
N ASP A 35 10.59 -7.43 -4.36
CA ASP A 35 9.88 -8.70 -4.15
C ASP A 35 8.59 -8.55 -3.33
N TRP A 36 8.36 -7.39 -2.69
CA TRP A 36 7.32 -7.22 -1.67
C TRP A 36 5.91 -7.52 -2.19
N TYR A 37 5.51 -6.85 -3.29
CA TYR A 37 4.16 -7.05 -3.86
C TYR A 37 4.02 -8.37 -4.61
N VAL A 38 5.12 -8.92 -5.14
CA VAL A 38 5.13 -10.27 -5.74
C VAL A 38 4.84 -11.32 -4.66
N THR A 39 5.56 -11.25 -3.54
CA THR A 39 5.35 -12.16 -2.40
C THR A 39 3.93 -12.02 -1.82
N ALA A 40 3.42 -10.79 -1.72
CA ALA A 40 2.05 -10.55 -1.26
C ALA A 40 1.00 -11.12 -2.25
N HIS A 41 1.26 -11.08 -3.55
CA HIS A 41 0.42 -11.67 -4.57
C HIS A 41 0.40 -13.20 -4.48
N GLU A 42 1.57 -13.83 -4.32
CA GLU A 42 1.68 -15.28 -4.14
C GLU A 42 0.90 -15.76 -2.90
N LEU A 43 0.97 -15.01 -1.80
CA LEU A 43 0.13 -15.25 -0.64
C LEU A 43 -1.36 -15.12 -0.97
N ALA A 44 -1.77 -14.05 -1.66
CA ALA A 44 -3.16 -13.85 -2.06
C ALA A 44 -3.70 -15.01 -2.90
N VAL A 45 -2.91 -15.50 -3.86
CA VAL A 45 -3.22 -16.70 -4.66
C VAL A 45 -3.39 -17.92 -3.75
N THR A 46 -2.45 -18.13 -2.83
CA THR A 46 -2.42 -19.30 -1.94
C THR A 46 -3.65 -19.36 -1.04
N ILE A 47 -3.97 -18.27 -0.33
CA ILE A 47 -5.05 -18.25 0.66
C ILE A 47 -6.44 -18.34 0.02
N ALA A 48 -6.56 -17.92 -1.25
CA ALA A 48 -7.82 -17.89 -1.98
C ALA A 48 -7.92 -18.98 -3.06
N ALA A 49 -7.18 -20.08 -2.90
CA ALA A 49 -7.23 -21.26 -3.77
C ALA A 49 -7.08 -20.92 -5.28
N GLY A 50 -6.13 -20.04 -5.60
CA GLY A 50 -5.84 -19.60 -6.97
C GLY A 50 -6.44 -18.23 -7.34
N ASP A 51 -7.39 -17.70 -6.57
CA ASP A 51 -8.05 -16.43 -6.88
C ASP A 51 -7.31 -15.24 -6.26
N ALA A 52 -6.27 -14.75 -6.97
CA ALA A 52 -5.45 -13.63 -6.54
C ALA A 52 -6.27 -12.37 -6.21
N ARG A 53 -7.32 -12.07 -6.99
CA ARG A 53 -8.16 -10.88 -6.78
C ARG A 53 -8.92 -10.97 -5.46
N LYS A 54 -9.52 -12.13 -5.19
CA LYS A 54 -10.23 -12.39 -3.93
C LYS A 54 -9.27 -12.35 -2.74
N GLY A 55 -8.12 -13.02 -2.83
CA GLY A 55 -7.10 -13.01 -1.78
C GLY A 55 -6.59 -11.59 -1.48
N ALA A 56 -6.23 -10.83 -2.52
CA ALA A 56 -5.79 -9.46 -2.41
C ALA A 56 -6.87 -8.56 -1.81
N GLY A 57 -8.13 -8.77 -2.19
CA GLY A 57 -9.27 -8.04 -1.67
C GLY A 57 -9.47 -8.25 -0.16
N VAL A 58 -9.34 -9.49 0.31
CA VAL A 58 -9.43 -9.83 1.74
C VAL A 58 -8.26 -9.26 2.53
N LEU A 59 -7.02 -9.44 2.04
CA LEU A 59 -5.81 -8.84 2.64
C LEU A 59 -5.98 -7.32 2.79
N ALA A 60 -6.46 -6.65 1.74
CA ALA A 60 -6.71 -5.22 1.75
C ALA A 60 -7.80 -4.82 2.74
N ALA A 61 -8.96 -5.50 2.74
CA ALA A 61 -10.07 -5.23 3.65
C ALA A 61 -9.64 -5.28 5.13
N LEU A 62 -8.74 -6.22 5.46
CA LEU A 62 -8.28 -6.47 6.83
C LEU A 62 -6.99 -5.70 7.21
N SER A 63 -6.44 -4.89 6.30
CA SER A 63 -5.12 -4.25 6.46
C SER A 63 -5.07 -3.09 7.46
N ALA A 64 -6.21 -2.47 7.77
CA ALA A 64 -6.25 -1.29 8.62
C ALA A 64 -5.73 -1.60 10.03
N ASN A 65 -4.72 -0.86 10.47
CA ASN A 65 -4.10 -0.95 11.81
C ASN A 65 -3.56 -2.36 12.17
N LYS A 66 -3.14 -3.16 11.19
CA LYS A 66 -2.49 -4.46 11.40
C LYS A 66 -1.07 -4.44 10.85
N GLY A 67 -0.15 -5.08 11.57
CA GLY A 67 1.15 -5.44 11.00
C GLY A 67 0.97 -6.53 9.93
N TRP A 68 1.94 -6.65 9.02
CA TRP A 68 1.85 -7.59 7.89
C TRP A 68 1.60 -9.04 8.34
N ALA A 69 2.37 -9.55 9.30
CA ALA A 69 2.20 -10.91 9.80
C ALA A 69 0.80 -11.17 10.40
N GLU A 70 0.27 -10.19 11.16
CA GLU A 70 -1.08 -10.29 11.73
C GLU A 70 -2.15 -10.22 10.63
N ASN A 71 -1.96 -9.38 9.61
CA ASN A 71 -2.88 -9.30 8.46
C ASN A 71 -2.93 -10.62 7.69
N CYS A 72 -1.77 -11.25 7.43
CA CYS A 72 -1.70 -12.58 6.81
C CYS A 72 -2.46 -13.61 7.65
N ARG A 73 -2.16 -13.67 8.95
CA ARG A 73 -2.78 -14.63 9.89
C ARG A 73 -4.29 -14.53 9.91
N ILE A 74 -4.86 -13.32 10.00
CA ILE A 74 -6.33 -13.15 10.03
C ILE A 74 -6.99 -13.38 8.68
N ALA A 75 -6.30 -13.10 7.57
CA ALA A 75 -6.82 -13.38 6.22
C ALA A 75 -6.84 -14.88 5.93
N GLU A 76 -5.75 -15.59 6.22
CA GLU A 76 -5.67 -17.06 6.15
C GLU A 76 -6.75 -17.72 6.98
N LYS A 77 -6.87 -17.30 8.25
CA LYS A 77 -7.91 -17.79 9.16
C LYS A 77 -9.31 -17.57 8.60
N ALA A 78 -9.56 -16.40 8.00
CA ALA A 78 -10.87 -16.09 7.42
C ALA A 78 -11.25 -17.05 6.29
N PHE A 79 -10.32 -17.39 5.40
CA PHE A 79 -10.55 -18.39 4.35
C PHE A 79 -10.72 -19.80 4.90
N GLN A 80 -9.94 -20.19 5.92
CA GLN A 80 -10.03 -21.51 6.55
C GLN A 80 -11.37 -21.71 7.29
N GLU A 81 -11.85 -20.70 7.99
CA GLU A 81 -13.10 -20.76 8.77
C GLU A 81 -14.33 -20.35 7.97
N GLY A 82 -14.15 -19.82 6.75
CA GLY A 82 -15.21 -19.26 5.92
C GLY A 82 -15.84 -17.98 6.48
N LYS A 83 -15.17 -17.31 7.43
CA LYS A 83 -15.68 -16.11 8.11
C LYS A 83 -14.55 -15.25 8.69
N ALA A 84 -14.59 -13.95 8.43
CA ALA A 84 -13.63 -13.00 9.00
C ALA A 84 -13.91 -12.72 10.48
N THR A 85 -12.87 -12.71 11.31
CA THR A 85 -12.93 -12.40 12.75
C THR A 85 -11.73 -11.56 13.22
N GLY A 86 -11.79 -10.99 14.44
CA GLY A 86 -10.64 -10.30 15.05
C GLY A 86 -10.36 -8.87 14.54
N HIS A 87 -11.35 -8.22 13.94
CA HIS A 87 -11.26 -6.86 13.42
C HIS A 87 -12.56 -6.07 13.67
N VAL A 88 -12.57 -4.79 13.32
CA VAL A 88 -13.77 -3.94 13.38
C VAL A 88 -14.80 -4.37 12.35
N ARG A 89 -16.08 -4.17 12.67
CA ARG A 89 -17.22 -4.67 11.87
C ARG A 89 -17.13 -4.31 10.39
N ASP A 90 -16.76 -3.08 10.04
CA ASP A 90 -16.67 -2.64 8.64
C ASP A 90 -15.63 -3.46 7.83
N ALA A 91 -14.46 -3.73 8.41
CA ALA A 91 -13.43 -4.55 7.78
C ALA A 91 -13.89 -6.00 7.60
N LEU A 92 -14.53 -6.57 8.62
CA LEU A 92 -15.07 -7.92 8.57
C LEU A 92 -16.16 -8.06 7.50
N THR A 93 -17.11 -7.11 7.44
CA THR A 93 -18.18 -7.11 6.44
C THR A 93 -17.62 -7.06 5.01
N LYS A 94 -16.59 -6.24 4.75
CA LYS A 94 -15.94 -6.18 3.43
C LYS A 94 -15.28 -7.51 3.08
N ALA A 95 -14.51 -8.08 4.01
CA ALA A 95 -13.83 -9.36 3.80
C ALA A 95 -14.84 -10.49 3.53
N ASP A 96 -15.88 -10.62 4.35
CA ASP A 96 -16.92 -11.64 4.18
C ASP A 96 -17.64 -11.52 2.82
N ARG A 97 -17.94 -10.29 2.38
CA ARG A 97 -18.54 -10.05 1.06
C ARG A 97 -17.62 -10.47 -0.09
N ILE A 98 -16.32 -10.20 0.02
CA ILE A 98 -15.32 -10.58 -0.99
C ILE A 98 -15.18 -12.11 -1.03
N MET A 99 -15.08 -12.77 0.14
CA MET A 99 -15.03 -14.22 0.22
C MET A 99 -16.28 -14.88 -0.38
N ALA A 100 -17.45 -14.28 -0.20
CA ALA A 100 -18.71 -14.69 -0.81
C ALA A 100 -18.81 -14.40 -2.33
N GLY A 101 -17.78 -13.81 -2.95
CA GLY A 101 -17.69 -13.60 -4.40
C GLY A 101 -18.03 -12.18 -4.88
N THR A 102 -18.24 -11.22 -3.97
CA THR A 102 -18.39 -9.82 -4.38
C THR A 102 -17.06 -9.29 -4.92
N ASP A 103 -17.07 -8.61 -6.07
CA ASP A 103 -15.85 -8.03 -6.63
C ASP A 103 -15.25 -6.99 -5.66
N PRO A 104 -13.95 -7.09 -5.31
CA PRO A 104 -13.30 -6.19 -4.35
C PRO A 104 -13.45 -4.69 -4.68
N SER A 105 -13.47 -4.32 -5.96
CA SER A 105 -13.58 -2.92 -6.39
C SER A 105 -14.91 -2.26 -6.05
N THR A 106 -15.94 -3.06 -5.75
CA THR A 106 -17.28 -2.56 -5.38
C THR A 106 -17.47 -2.38 -3.88
N VAL A 107 -16.53 -2.87 -3.06
CA VAL A 107 -16.63 -2.84 -1.59
C VAL A 107 -15.49 -2.12 -0.92
N LEU A 108 -14.31 -2.11 -1.55
CA LEU A 108 -13.15 -1.40 -1.04
C LEU A 108 -13.22 0.08 -1.45
N PRO A 109 -12.73 1.00 -0.61
CA PRO A 109 -12.60 2.40 -1.01
C PRO A 109 -11.45 2.54 -2.02
N MET A 110 -11.77 2.37 -3.30
CA MET A 110 -10.79 2.25 -4.40
C MET A 110 -9.91 3.48 -4.64
N HIS A 111 -10.30 4.63 -4.09
CA HIS A 111 -9.58 5.90 -4.15
C HIS A 111 -8.61 6.08 -2.97
N LEU A 112 -8.80 5.33 -1.87
CA LEU A 112 -7.96 5.42 -0.67
C LEU A 112 -6.88 4.34 -0.64
N LYS A 113 -6.02 4.42 0.38
CA LYS A 113 -4.95 3.45 0.69
C LYS A 113 -5.37 2.00 0.48
N THR A 114 -6.50 1.58 1.05
CA THR A 114 -6.99 0.20 0.97
C THR A 114 -7.22 -0.26 -0.47
N GLY A 115 -7.80 0.60 -1.31
CA GLY A 115 -8.01 0.32 -2.72
C GLY A 115 -6.71 0.17 -3.50
N HIS A 116 -5.76 1.07 -3.25
CA HIS A 116 -4.42 0.99 -3.86
C HIS A 116 -3.64 -0.23 -3.40
N PHE A 117 -3.77 -0.62 -2.12
CA PHE A 117 -3.13 -1.83 -1.59
C PHE A 117 -3.67 -3.08 -2.26
N TYR A 118 -5.00 -3.16 -2.43
CA TYR A 118 -5.62 -4.22 -3.24
C TYR A 118 -5.05 -4.27 -4.66
N ARG A 119 -4.98 -3.13 -5.37
CA ARG A 119 -4.45 -3.11 -6.76
C ARG A 119 -3.01 -3.56 -6.85
N CYS A 120 -2.14 -3.10 -5.93
CA CYS A 120 -0.73 -3.48 -5.96
C CYS A 120 -0.52 -4.97 -5.66
N ILE A 121 -1.35 -5.58 -4.80
CA ILE A 121 -1.29 -7.03 -4.57
C ILE A 121 -1.92 -7.81 -5.73
N ALA A 122 -3.09 -7.41 -6.20
CA ALA A 122 -3.79 -8.13 -7.27
C ALA A 122 -3.05 -8.07 -8.60
N GLU A 123 -2.38 -6.96 -8.88
CA GLU A 123 -1.63 -6.69 -10.12
C GLU A 123 -0.26 -6.07 -9.79
N PRO A 124 0.75 -6.86 -9.38
CA PRO A 124 2.05 -6.33 -8.98
C PRO A 124 2.76 -5.49 -10.04
N GLN A 125 2.47 -5.78 -11.32
CA GLN A 125 3.02 -5.06 -12.47
C GLN A 125 2.20 -3.83 -12.89
N ASN A 126 1.23 -3.39 -12.08
CA ASN A 126 0.41 -2.23 -12.40
C ASN A 126 1.27 -0.95 -12.41
N ALA A 127 1.37 -0.32 -13.58
CA ALA A 127 2.22 0.85 -13.82
C ALA A 127 1.81 2.14 -13.09
N THR A 128 0.64 2.17 -12.43
CA THR A 128 0.06 3.43 -11.89
C THR A 128 -0.30 3.36 -10.41
N SER A 129 -0.45 2.16 -9.85
CA SER A 129 -0.92 1.98 -8.48
C SER A 129 0.22 2.15 -7.48
N VAL A 130 -0.04 2.93 -6.42
CA VAL A 130 0.91 3.17 -5.34
C VAL A 130 0.16 3.37 -4.02
N VAL A 131 0.70 2.80 -2.94
CA VAL A 131 0.11 2.87 -1.60
C VAL A 131 0.76 3.99 -0.81
N ILE A 132 -0.03 5.02 -0.48
CA ILE A 132 0.44 6.09 0.39
C ILE A 132 -0.05 5.82 1.81
N ASP A 133 0.89 5.44 2.66
CA ASP A 133 0.68 5.24 4.09
C ASP A 133 1.49 6.25 4.92
N ARG A 134 1.56 6.02 6.24
CA ARG A 134 2.30 6.90 7.15
C ARG A 134 3.79 7.00 6.80
N HIS A 135 4.41 5.92 6.32
CA HIS A 135 5.83 5.88 6.01
C HIS A 135 6.08 6.55 4.66
N ALA A 136 5.24 6.27 3.67
CA ALA A 136 5.30 6.94 2.37
C ALA A 136 5.21 8.47 2.52
N HIS A 137 4.33 8.93 3.42
CA HIS A 137 4.26 10.33 3.83
C HIS A 137 5.55 10.81 4.50
N ASP A 138 6.01 10.15 5.56
CA ASP A 138 7.18 10.58 6.34
C ASP A 138 8.47 10.63 5.50
N ILE A 139 8.59 9.73 4.51
CA ILE A 139 9.65 9.73 3.49
C ILE A 139 9.58 11.00 2.63
N ALA A 140 8.40 11.29 2.07
CA ALA A 140 8.23 12.42 1.16
C ALA A 140 8.41 13.78 1.86
N VAL A 141 7.87 13.93 3.07
CA VAL A 141 7.97 15.20 3.83
C VAL A 141 9.26 15.31 4.65
N GLN A 142 10.06 14.24 4.72
CA GLN A 142 11.30 14.15 5.49
C GLN A 142 11.16 14.40 7.01
N GLU A 143 10.00 14.08 7.58
CA GLU A 143 9.70 14.27 9.00
C GLU A 143 8.84 13.10 9.51
N ILE A 144 9.13 12.60 10.71
CA ILE A 144 8.34 11.53 11.35
C ILE A 144 7.22 12.15 12.17
N TYR A 145 5.97 11.96 11.72
CA TYR A 145 4.81 12.62 12.31
C TYR A 145 4.27 11.94 13.58
N GLY A 146 4.79 10.79 14.02
CA GLY A 146 4.26 10.07 15.19
C GLY A 146 2.74 9.86 15.08
N GLN A 147 1.99 10.28 16.12
CA GLN A 147 0.52 10.26 16.15
C GLN A 147 -0.16 11.50 15.53
N ARG A 148 0.60 12.45 14.99
CA ARG A 148 0.03 13.63 14.33
C ARG A 148 -0.75 13.21 13.10
N ASP A 149 -1.84 13.92 12.85
CA ASP A 149 -2.61 13.76 11.62
C ASP A 149 -1.77 14.16 10.40
N ARG A 150 -1.68 13.24 9.44
CA ARG A 150 -0.99 13.42 8.16
C ARG A 150 -1.93 13.92 7.07
N GLY A 151 -3.25 13.86 7.30
CA GLY A 151 -4.28 14.27 6.35
C GLY A 151 -4.52 13.27 5.21
N LEU A 152 -4.01 12.04 5.33
CA LEU A 152 -4.08 11.00 4.28
C LEU A 152 -5.49 10.41 4.09
N SER A 153 -6.44 10.72 4.97
CA SER A 153 -7.86 10.41 4.77
C SER A 153 -8.51 11.32 3.72
N THR A 154 -7.86 12.43 3.36
CA THR A 154 -8.32 13.34 2.30
C THR A 154 -7.72 12.92 0.96
N GLN A 155 -8.57 12.66 -0.03
CA GLN A 155 -8.16 12.23 -1.37
C GLN A 155 -7.12 13.16 -2.01
N SER A 156 -7.36 14.47 -2.01
CA SER A 156 -6.43 15.41 -2.68
C SER A 156 -5.04 15.43 -2.08
N ARG A 157 -4.90 15.21 -0.76
CA ARG A 157 -3.59 15.10 -0.10
C ARG A 157 -2.91 13.77 -0.39
N TYR A 158 -3.69 12.69 -0.44
CA TYR A 158 -3.21 11.38 -0.86
C TYR A 158 -2.67 11.46 -2.30
N ASP A 159 -3.42 12.08 -3.21
CA ASP A 159 -3.08 12.22 -4.62
C ASP A 159 -1.79 13.01 -4.83
N VAL A 160 -1.57 14.10 -4.07
CA VAL A 160 -0.32 14.85 -4.11
C VAL A 160 0.89 13.93 -3.92
N LEU A 161 0.85 13.05 -2.91
CA LEU A 161 1.95 12.12 -2.67
C LEU A 161 2.00 11.00 -3.70
N ALA A 162 0.85 10.44 -4.09
CA ALA A 162 0.78 9.41 -5.12
C ALA A 162 1.43 9.89 -6.43
N ASP A 163 1.17 11.13 -6.83
CA ASP A 163 1.78 11.76 -8.00
C ASP A 163 3.30 11.92 -7.84
N CYS A 164 3.78 12.29 -6.66
CA CYS A 164 5.22 12.41 -6.40
C CYS A 164 5.94 11.05 -6.49
N TYR A 165 5.32 9.98 -5.98
CA TYR A 165 5.85 8.62 -6.15
C TYR A 165 5.85 8.16 -7.60
N ARG A 166 4.80 8.50 -8.38
CA ARG A 166 4.75 8.22 -9.82
C ARG A 166 5.81 9.00 -10.60
N ALA A 167 6.03 10.27 -10.26
CA ALA A 167 7.09 11.06 -10.86
C ALA A 167 8.48 10.48 -10.56
N ALA A 168 8.74 10.10 -9.30
CA ALA A 168 9.98 9.43 -8.93
C ALA A 168 10.19 8.11 -9.69
N ALA A 169 9.12 7.32 -9.81
CA ALA A 169 9.13 6.07 -10.58
C ALA A 169 9.44 6.29 -12.06
N GLN A 170 8.85 7.32 -12.67
CA GLN A 170 9.14 7.70 -14.05
C GLN A 170 10.60 8.13 -14.24
N GLU A 171 11.16 8.93 -13.32
CA GLU A 171 12.56 9.38 -13.39
C GLU A 171 13.55 8.22 -13.23
N ILE A 172 13.25 7.26 -12.36
CA ILE A 172 14.11 6.09 -12.09
C ILE A 172 13.94 5.00 -13.17
N GLY A 173 12.79 4.95 -13.84
CA GLY A 173 12.44 3.89 -14.79
C GLY A 173 11.89 2.63 -14.13
N GLU A 174 11.11 2.79 -13.05
CA GLU A 174 10.62 1.70 -12.21
C GLU A 174 9.10 1.79 -11.98
N LEU A 175 8.49 0.79 -11.34
CA LEU A 175 7.07 0.85 -10.96
C LEU A 175 6.85 1.72 -9.70
N PRO A 176 5.76 2.51 -9.62
CA PRO A 176 5.43 3.29 -8.42
C PRO A 176 5.31 2.45 -7.14
N SER A 177 4.75 1.24 -7.26
CA SER A 177 4.65 0.27 -6.17
C SER A 177 6.01 -0.21 -5.67
N ILE A 178 6.97 -0.43 -6.58
CA ILE A 178 8.35 -0.82 -6.25
C ILE A 178 9.09 0.32 -5.58
N ILE A 179 9.02 1.55 -6.11
CA ILE A 179 9.61 2.73 -5.45
C ILE A 179 9.10 2.84 -4.02
N GLN A 180 7.80 2.72 -3.83
CA GLN A 180 7.17 2.78 -2.52
C GLN A 180 7.65 1.66 -1.58
N ALA A 181 7.73 0.42 -2.05
CA ALA A 181 8.15 -0.71 -1.25
C ALA A 181 9.65 -0.64 -0.85
N VAL A 182 10.55 -0.32 -1.78
CA VAL A 182 11.98 -0.18 -1.48
C VAL A 182 12.24 0.96 -0.51
N THR A 183 11.64 2.13 -0.75
CA THR A 183 11.79 3.27 0.15
C THR A 183 11.18 3.00 1.53
N TRP A 184 10.13 2.18 1.61
CA TRP A 184 9.58 1.70 2.88
C TRP A 184 10.56 0.81 3.64
N VAL A 185 11.15 -0.21 2.99
CA VAL A 185 12.16 -1.08 3.63
C VAL A 185 13.35 -0.25 4.10
N ALA A 186 13.89 0.63 3.25
CA ALA A 186 14.99 1.52 3.61
C ALA A 186 14.63 2.55 4.69
N HIS A 187 13.34 2.81 4.94
CA HIS A 187 12.90 3.75 5.97
C HIS A 187 12.70 3.10 7.34
N ILE A 188 12.20 1.88 7.39
CA ILE A 188 11.93 1.18 8.66
C ILE A 188 13.19 0.53 9.27
N GLU A 189 14.26 0.39 8.50
CA GLU A 189 15.53 -0.25 8.91
C GLU A 189 16.69 0.73 9.08
N ARG A 190 16.37 2.02 9.23
CA ARG A 190 17.37 3.08 9.46
C ARG A 190 17.98 3.00 10.85
#